data_AF-A0A9R1WMJ6-F1
#
_entry.id   AF-A0A9R1WMJ6-F1
#
_cell.length_a   1.000
_cell.length_b   1.000
_cell.length_c   1.000
_cell.angle_alpha   90.00
_cell.angle_beta   90.00
_cell.angle_gamma   90.00
#
_symmetry.space_group_name_H-M   'P 1'
#
loop_
_entity.id
_entity.type
_entity.pdbx_description
1 polymer ?
#
loop_
_entity_poly.entity_id
_entity_poly.type
_entity_poly.pdbx_seq_one_letter_code
_entity_poly.pdbx_strand_id
1 'polypeptide(L)'
;MMLLNCSVWCIKCHWNLLSEVNRKEPVNNGMLLLLPKEELEDEASPITTSTKCRGSRVLQLFRMWKHLQLQPSYCALIHSRLLEFILYSKFCFMNPSYTYWVTEMHVDGFRFDLASIMTRGSTLFDVVNVYGNQVEDDLLTTGSPLTNPPLIDMISNDPILLGVKLIAEAWDCGCLYQVGVFPHWGIWSELNGKYRDTVRQFIKGTDGSSGAFAECLCGSPNLYQEGGRIPRNNVNFICAHDGFTLADLVMYNHKHNLANGEDNKDGESHNNRWNCRQEGEFVSISVKRLRKRQRRTFFLCLMVSQGVPMIHMGDEYGHTKGRNNMNYFQWDKKEESSSDFFRFCRLVTNFLHECEALGLNDFPIAERL
;
A
#
# COMPACT_ATOMS: atom_id res chain seq x y z
N MET A 1 -3.47 19.82 6.51
CA MET A 1 -2.11 19.27 6.68
C MET A 1 -2.25 17.80 7.07
N MET A 2 -2.64 16.95 6.11
CA MET A 2 -2.67 15.52 6.33
C MET A 2 -1.24 14.99 6.17
N LEU A 3 -0.73 14.34 7.22
CA LEU A 3 0.55 13.63 7.19
C LEU A 3 0.40 12.43 6.26
N LEU A 4 1.04 12.46 5.09
CA LEU A 4 1.37 11.22 4.38
C LEU A 4 2.44 10.51 5.22
N ASN A 5 1.98 9.64 6.11
CA ASN A 5 2.84 8.82 6.95
C ASN A 5 3.40 7.68 6.10
N CYS A 6 4.70 7.72 5.80
CA CYS A 6 5.43 6.50 5.46
C CYS A 6 5.22 5.50 6.60
N SER A 7 4.39 4.50 6.36
CA SER A 7 3.87 3.58 7.36
C SER A 7 4.23 2.14 7.01
N VAL A 8 4.60 1.35 8.01
CA VAL A 8 4.73 -0.10 7.83
C VAL A 8 3.48 -0.73 8.41
N TRP A 9 2.77 -1.50 7.59
CA TRP A 9 1.56 -2.20 7.97
C TRP A 9 1.89 -3.63 8.35
N CYS A 10 1.56 -4.04 9.58
CA CYS A 10 1.75 -5.41 10.04
C CYS A 10 0.64 -6.32 9.50
N ILE A 11 1.01 -7.51 9.04
CA ILE A 11 0.10 -8.56 8.58
C ILE A 11 0.05 -9.64 9.65
N LYS A 12 -1.15 -10.03 10.09
CA LYS A 12 -1.35 -11.18 10.98
C LYS A 12 -2.31 -12.17 10.34
N CYS A 13 -1.89 -13.42 10.17
CA CYS A 13 -2.69 -14.49 9.58
C CYS A 13 -3.33 -15.31 10.70
N HIS A 14 -4.61 -15.08 10.99
CA HIS A 14 -5.42 -16.05 11.74
C HIS A 14 -6.19 -16.95 10.76
N TRP A 15 -5.73 -18.18 10.61
CA TRP A 15 -6.52 -19.29 10.08
C TRP A 15 -7.17 -20.03 11.27
N ASN A 16 -8.45 -20.36 11.12
CA ASN A 16 -9.40 -20.88 12.12
C ASN A 16 -10.07 -19.83 13.02
N LEU A 17 -11.30 -19.44 12.64
CA LEU A 17 -12.47 -19.25 13.51
C LEU A 17 -13.66 -18.72 12.67
N LEU A 18 -14.32 -19.62 11.93
CA LEU A 18 -15.66 -19.36 11.36
C LEU A 18 -16.76 -20.20 12.04
N SER A 19 -16.46 -20.82 13.17
CA SER A 19 -17.45 -21.46 14.03
C SER A 19 -17.15 -21.11 15.47
N GLU A 20 -18.10 -20.43 16.11
CA GLU A 20 -18.11 -20.05 17.53
C GLU A 20 -17.25 -18.83 17.90
N VAL A 21 -17.90 -17.73 18.29
CA VAL A 21 -17.91 -17.26 19.69
C VAL A 21 -18.82 -16.05 19.83
N ASN A 22 -19.64 -16.13 20.87
CA ASN A 22 -20.63 -15.18 21.34
C ASN A 22 -20.05 -13.80 21.71
N ARG A 23 -20.88 -12.78 21.50
CA ARG A 23 -21.10 -11.56 22.33
C ARG A 23 -19.98 -11.09 23.29
N LYS A 24 -19.71 -9.78 23.15
CA LYS A 24 -19.21 -8.76 24.10
C LYS A 24 -17.72 -8.42 24.06
N GLU A 25 -17.44 -7.32 23.37
CA GLU A 25 -16.73 -6.09 23.83
C GLU A 25 -15.94 -5.46 22.67
N PRO A 26 -15.95 -4.12 22.52
CA PRO A 26 -15.25 -3.45 21.43
C PRO A 26 -13.74 -3.46 21.71
N VAL A 27 -13.00 -4.29 20.97
CA VAL A 27 -11.55 -4.21 20.93
C VAL A 27 -11.15 -3.00 20.09
N ASN A 28 -10.85 -1.88 20.75
CA ASN A 28 -10.18 -0.72 20.17
C ASN A 28 -8.75 -1.12 19.78
N ASN A 29 -8.52 -1.53 18.53
CA ASN A 29 -7.17 -1.71 17.97
C ASN A 29 -6.59 -0.36 17.48
N GLY A 30 -6.54 0.59 18.40
CA GLY A 30 -5.80 1.84 18.28
C GLY A 30 -5.26 2.19 19.65
N MET A 31 -4.00 1.80 19.92
CA MET A 31 -3.34 2.19 21.17
C MET A 31 -2.91 3.65 21.07
N LEU A 32 -3.82 4.57 21.40
CA LEU A 32 -3.46 5.92 21.80
C LEU A 32 -3.03 5.84 23.26
N LEU A 33 -1.72 5.92 23.53
CA LEU A 33 -1.19 6.04 24.89
C LEU A 33 -1.68 7.38 25.49
N LEU A 34 -2.78 7.34 26.22
CA LEU A 34 -3.19 8.42 27.11
C LEU A 34 -2.48 8.22 28.45
N LEU A 35 -1.42 9.00 28.69
CA LEU A 35 -0.79 9.09 30.01
C LEU A 35 -1.72 9.87 30.97
N PRO A 36 -1.75 9.54 32.28
CA PRO A 36 -2.59 10.22 33.25
C PRO A 36 -2.19 11.69 33.41
N LYS A 37 -3.18 12.57 33.58
CA LYS A 37 -3.00 13.97 33.98
C LYS A 37 -2.61 14.01 35.46
N GLU A 38 -1.33 14.21 35.76
CA GLU A 38 -0.91 14.77 37.05
C GLU A 38 -0.60 16.25 36.87
N GLU A 39 -1.09 17.04 37.82
CA GLU A 39 -1.06 18.50 37.87
C GLU A 39 0.38 19.02 37.95
N LEU A 40 0.79 19.79 36.94
CA LEU A 40 1.93 20.70 37.02
C LEU A 40 1.53 21.98 36.27
N GLU A 41 1.15 22.99 37.06
CA GLU A 41 0.99 24.38 36.63
C GLU A 41 2.36 24.97 36.23
N ASP A 42 2.32 25.89 35.26
CA ASP A 42 3.33 26.89 34.89
C ASP A 42 4.74 26.42 34.46
N GLU A 43 4.94 26.27 33.15
CA GLU A 43 5.72 27.22 32.33
C GLU A 43 5.77 26.74 30.85
N ALA A 44 5.44 27.64 29.93
CA ALA A 44 5.34 27.34 28.50
C ALA A 44 6.72 27.06 27.87
N SER A 45 7.00 25.78 27.60
CA SER A 45 8.07 25.33 26.70
C SER A 45 7.48 24.40 25.63
N PRO A 46 7.91 24.48 24.36
CA PRO A 46 7.34 23.66 23.30
C PRO A 46 7.78 22.20 23.47
N ILE A 47 6.86 21.38 23.97
CA ILE A 47 7.00 19.92 24.03
C ILE A 47 7.28 19.42 22.61
N THR A 48 8.51 19.01 22.38
CA THR A 48 8.98 18.43 21.12
C THR A 48 8.94 16.91 21.28
N THR A 49 8.28 16.22 20.35
CA THR A 49 8.11 14.77 20.42
C THR A 49 9.45 14.05 20.27
N SER A 50 9.66 13.06 21.15
CA SER A 50 10.73 12.03 21.26
C SER A 50 12.07 12.28 20.51
N THR A 51 12.06 12.33 19.18
CA THR A 51 13.27 12.31 18.35
C THR A 51 13.99 13.65 18.26
N LYS A 52 13.36 14.76 18.65
CA LYS A 52 14.05 16.07 18.70
C LYS A 52 14.97 16.23 19.91
N CYS A 53 14.76 15.48 20.99
CA CYS A 53 15.46 15.70 22.26
C CYS A 53 16.71 14.85 22.49
N ARG A 54 16.86 13.71 21.80
CA ARG A 54 18.05 12.84 21.94
C ARG A 54 19.03 13.07 20.78
N GLY A 55 20.08 13.86 21.02
CA GLY A 55 21.23 13.97 20.10
C GLY A 55 21.11 15.09 19.05
N SER A 56 20.88 16.33 19.48
CA SER A 56 20.65 17.48 18.59
C SER A 56 21.80 17.82 17.62
N ARG A 57 23.04 17.36 17.85
CA ARG A 57 24.16 17.49 16.87
C ARG A 57 24.26 16.33 15.88
N VAL A 58 23.68 15.17 16.22
CA VAL A 58 23.62 13.97 15.37
C VAL A 58 22.37 14.01 14.48
N LEU A 59 21.38 14.85 14.81
CA LEU A 59 20.09 14.94 14.12
C LEU A 59 19.74 16.34 13.56
N GLN A 60 20.58 17.36 13.80
CA GLN A 60 20.47 18.65 13.11
C GLN A 60 21.83 19.19 12.69
N LEU A 61 22.02 19.40 11.39
CA LEU A 61 23.07 20.26 10.85
C LEU A 61 22.42 21.37 10.02
N PHE A 62 22.08 22.46 10.70
CA PHE A 62 21.94 23.77 10.09
C PHE A 62 23.34 24.32 9.81
N ARG A 63 23.86 24.14 8.58
CA ARG A 63 24.81 25.03 7.89
C ARG A 63 25.35 24.38 6.61
N MET A 64 24.70 24.63 5.47
CA MET A 64 25.37 24.91 4.19
C MET A 64 24.38 25.41 3.12
N TRP A 65 23.35 26.14 3.55
CA TRP A 65 22.33 26.74 2.68
C TRP A 65 22.77 28.12 2.17
N LYS A 66 23.98 28.23 1.60
CA LYS A 66 24.45 29.50 1.03
C LYS A 66 25.00 29.45 -0.40
N HIS A 67 25.15 28.28 -1.03
CA HIS A 67 25.75 28.23 -2.37
C HIS A 67 25.11 27.33 -3.43
N LEU A 68 23.98 26.67 -3.17
CA LEU A 68 23.26 25.92 -4.21
C LEU A 68 21.82 26.41 -4.32
N GLN A 69 21.67 27.60 -4.92
CA GLN A 69 20.45 27.92 -5.65
C GLN A 69 20.38 27.01 -6.88
N LEU A 70 19.17 26.54 -7.19
CA LEU A 70 18.75 25.70 -8.33
C LEU A 70 18.62 24.20 -8.01
N GLN A 71 17.43 23.83 -7.52
CA GLN A 71 16.58 22.76 -8.08
C GLN A 71 15.14 23.02 -7.59
N PRO A 72 14.22 23.48 -8.46
CA PRO A 72 12.83 23.72 -8.07
C PRO A 72 12.02 22.42 -8.12
N SER A 73 11.05 22.32 -7.21
CA SER A 73 9.95 21.34 -7.14
C SER A 73 10.26 19.90 -6.73
N TYR A 74 10.49 19.69 -5.42
CA TYR A 74 9.95 18.51 -4.73
C TYR A 74 8.64 18.95 -4.04
N CYS A 75 7.55 18.19 -4.25
CA CYS A 75 6.19 18.52 -3.81
C CYS A 75 6.11 19.01 -2.35
N ALA A 76 5.27 20.04 -2.13
CA ALA A 76 5.13 20.84 -0.91
C ALA A 76 4.66 20.11 0.37
N LEU A 77 4.61 18.78 0.40
CA LEU A 77 4.21 17.98 1.58
C LEU A 77 5.29 17.00 2.06
N ILE A 78 6.26 16.66 1.21
CA ILE A 78 7.51 16.03 1.66
C ILE A 78 8.48 17.16 1.91
N HIS A 79 8.45 17.72 3.12
CA HIS A 79 9.62 18.46 3.58
C HIS A 79 10.84 17.55 3.30
N SER A 80 11.86 18.09 2.65
CA SER A 80 13.16 17.44 2.43
C SER A 80 13.72 16.71 3.68
N ARG A 81 13.26 17.12 4.86
CA ARG A 81 13.51 16.49 6.17
C ARG A 81 12.94 15.08 6.36
N LEU A 82 11.86 14.68 5.69
CA LEU A 82 11.29 13.32 5.79
C LEU A 82 12.14 12.33 4.99
N LEU A 83 12.61 12.74 3.81
CA LEU A 83 13.59 11.99 3.02
C LEU A 83 14.89 11.85 3.82
N GLU A 84 15.41 12.92 4.41
CA GLU A 84 16.60 12.84 5.28
C GLU A 84 16.38 11.97 6.52
N PHE A 85 15.23 12.06 7.20
CA PHE A 85 14.89 11.22 8.36
C PHE A 85 14.81 9.73 7.99
N ILE A 86 14.10 9.41 6.90
CA ILE A 86 13.97 8.06 6.37
C ILE A 86 15.30 7.54 5.85
N LEU A 87 16.21 8.39 5.35
CA LEU A 87 17.56 8.04 4.90
C LEU A 87 18.56 7.87 6.04
N TYR A 88 18.34 8.52 7.19
CA TYR A 88 19.23 8.52 8.35
C TYR A 88 18.89 7.45 9.40
N SER A 89 17.60 7.10 9.56
CA SER A 89 17.15 6.04 10.48
C SER A 89 17.30 4.60 9.93
N LYS A 90 17.79 4.45 8.69
CA LYS A 90 17.72 3.21 7.90
C LYS A 90 18.36 2.00 8.56
N PHE A 91 19.50 2.16 9.23
CA PHE A 91 20.30 1.01 9.64
C PHE A 91 20.13 0.62 11.10
N CYS A 92 20.26 1.57 12.04
CA CYS A 92 20.33 1.22 13.46
C CYS A 92 18.97 0.97 14.14
N PHE A 93 17.86 1.43 13.56
CA PHE A 93 16.54 1.38 14.23
C PHE A 93 15.51 0.51 13.53
N MET A 94 15.55 0.41 12.20
CA MET A 94 14.51 -0.31 11.45
C MET A 94 14.60 -1.82 11.65
N ASN A 95 15.79 -2.42 11.54
CA ASN A 95 15.91 -3.88 11.64
C ASN A 95 15.54 -4.43 13.03
N PRO A 96 16.06 -3.85 14.15
CA PRO A 96 15.64 -4.29 15.49
C PRO A 96 14.14 -4.12 15.72
N SER A 97 13.51 -3.13 15.08
CA SER A 97 12.06 -2.96 15.19
C SER A 97 11.29 -4.08 14.49
N TYR A 98 11.70 -4.52 13.29
CA TYR A 98 11.01 -5.61 12.59
C TYR A 98 11.15 -6.93 13.33
N THR A 99 12.35 -7.23 13.80
CA THR A 99 12.62 -8.38 14.67
C THR A 99 11.67 -8.41 15.86
N TYR A 100 11.53 -7.30 16.59
CA TYR A 100 10.61 -7.21 17.74
C TYR A 100 9.16 -7.51 17.36
N TRP A 101 8.66 -6.94 16.25
CA TRP A 101 7.29 -7.19 15.81
C TRP A 101 7.06 -8.67 15.43
N VAL A 102 8.06 -9.35 14.89
CA VAL A 102 7.97 -10.77 14.55
C VAL A 102 8.08 -11.64 15.80
N THR A 103 9.10 -11.43 16.64
CA THR A 103 9.38 -12.31 17.78
C THR A 103 8.48 -12.07 18.98
N GLU A 104 8.18 -10.81 19.31
CA GLU A 104 7.40 -10.46 20.51
C GLU A 104 5.92 -10.29 20.20
N MET A 105 5.60 -9.70 19.05
CA MET A 105 4.20 -9.38 18.69
C MET A 105 3.57 -10.44 17.76
N HIS A 106 4.37 -11.42 17.31
CA HIS A 106 3.98 -12.51 16.42
C HIS A 106 3.29 -12.00 15.14
N VAL A 107 3.92 -11.02 14.48
CA VAL A 107 3.52 -10.51 13.16
C VAL A 107 4.04 -11.43 12.07
N ASP A 108 3.19 -11.77 11.08
CA ASP A 108 3.47 -12.72 9.99
C ASP A 108 4.03 -12.06 8.73
N GLY A 109 4.02 -10.73 8.66
CA GLY A 109 4.42 -9.99 7.48
C GLY A 109 4.35 -8.48 7.62
N PHE A 110 4.95 -7.79 6.65
CA PHE A 110 4.97 -6.33 6.57
C PHE A 110 4.64 -5.87 5.15
N ARG A 111 3.76 -4.87 5.04
CA ARG A 111 3.61 -4.05 3.83
C ARG A 111 4.31 -2.71 4.06
N PHE A 112 5.27 -2.41 3.19
CA PHE A 112 6.09 -1.22 3.21
C PHE A 112 5.47 -0.15 2.31
N ASP A 113 5.01 0.93 2.92
CA ASP A 113 4.50 2.11 2.24
C ASP A 113 5.63 2.90 1.55
N LEU A 114 5.38 3.33 0.32
CA LEU A 114 6.33 4.02 -0.54
C LEU A 114 7.74 3.37 -0.55
N ALA A 115 7.80 2.04 -0.65
CA ALA A 115 9.00 1.24 -0.46
C ALA A 115 10.18 1.65 -1.35
N SER A 116 9.91 2.28 -2.51
CA SER A 116 10.96 2.81 -3.39
C SER A 116 11.89 3.81 -2.69
N ILE A 117 11.43 4.53 -1.67
CA ILE A 117 12.29 5.43 -0.89
C ILE A 117 13.43 4.69 -0.18
N MET A 118 13.22 3.41 0.15
CA MET A 118 14.23 2.57 0.78
C MET A 118 15.37 2.26 -0.19
N THR A 119 15.10 2.29 -1.50
CA THR A 119 16.10 2.05 -2.55
C THR A 119 17.00 3.25 -2.82
N ARG A 120 16.61 4.46 -2.38
CA ARG A 120 17.38 5.68 -2.62
C ARG A 120 18.62 5.78 -1.73
N GLY A 121 19.74 6.19 -2.33
CA GLY A 121 21.01 6.49 -1.67
C GLY A 121 20.90 7.68 -0.72
N SER A 122 21.57 7.59 0.43
CA SER A 122 21.64 8.62 1.47
C SER A 122 22.78 9.62 1.23
N THR A 123 22.73 10.79 1.89
CA THR A 123 23.75 11.86 1.84
C THR A 123 25.12 11.45 2.37
N LEU A 124 25.22 10.30 3.06
CA LEU A 124 26.42 9.83 3.74
C LEU A 124 27.14 8.66 3.04
N PHE A 125 26.75 8.30 1.81
CA PHE A 125 27.50 7.26 1.07
C PHE A 125 28.95 7.65 0.71
N ASP A 126 29.39 8.86 1.06
CA ASP A 126 30.80 9.27 0.99
C ASP A 126 31.66 8.95 2.22
N VAL A 127 31.10 8.41 3.32
CA VAL A 127 31.94 8.10 4.50
C VAL A 127 31.60 6.71 5.05
N VAL A 128 32.32 5.73 4.51
CA VAL A 128 32.45 4.34 4.97
C VAL A 128 31.31 3.43 4.53
N ASN A 129 31.56 2.71 3.42
CA ASN A 129 30.91 1.45 3.12
C ASN A 129 30.84 0.58 4.38
N VAL A 130 29.69 -0.06 4.61
CA VAL A 130 29.48 -1.07 5.66
C VAL A 130 30.51 -2.22 5.58
N TYR A 131 31.20 -2.35 4.44
CA TYR A 131 32.28 -3.31 4.18
C TYR A 131 33.67 -2.70 3.94
N GLY A 132 33.92 -1.43 4.32
CA GLY A 132 35.27 -0.85 4.37
C GLY A 132 35.96 -0.55 3.04
N ASN A 133 35.37 -0.87 1.89
CA ASN A 133 35.95 -0.52 0.58
C ASN A 133 35.60 0.92 0.20
N GLN A 134 36.50 1.65 -0.47
CA GLN A 134 36.11 2.91 -1.10
C GLN A 134 35.37 2.60 -2.42
N VAL A 135 34.26 3.28 -2.67
CA VAL A 135 33.62 3.22 -3.99
C VAL A 135 34.40 4.17 -4.88
N GLU A 136 35.14 3.64 -5.85
CA GLU A 136 35.73 4.43 -6.92
C GLU A 136 34.62 4.91 -7.86
N ASP A 137 34.62 6.23 -8.13
CA ASP A 137 34.13 6.90 -9.35
C ASP A 137 32.65 7.01 -9.73
N ASP A 138 31.69 6.56 -8.92
CA ASP A 138 30.27 6.94 -9.14
C ASP A 138 29.84 8.02 -8.15
N LEU A 139 29.69 9.27 -8.63
CA LEU A 139 29.02 10.38 -7.93
C LEU A 139 27.56 10.00 -7.64
N LEU A 140 27.33 9.15 -6.64
CA LEU A 140 26.01 8.77 -6.16
C LEU A 140 25.39 9.99 -5.48
N THR A 141 24.69 10.80 -6.27
CA THR A 141 23.92 11.92 -5.74
C THR A 141 22.83 11.40 -4.80
N THR A 142 22.69 12.06 -3.66
CA THR A 142 21.65 11.75 -2.67
C THR A 142 20.29 11.65 -3.34
N GLY A 143 19.54 10.59 -3.01
CA GLY A 143 18.24 10.33 -3.60
C GLY A 143 18.27 9.47 -4.86
N SER A 144 19.45 9.15 -5.40
CA SER A 144 19.57 8.24 -6.55
C SER A 144 19.12 6.82 -6.17
N PRO A 145 18.28 6.16 -6.98
CA PRO A 145 17.89 4.77 -6.75
C PRO A 145 19.11 3.86 -6.91
N LEU A 146 19.37 3.04 -5.89
CA LEU A 146 20.44 2.06 -5.90
C LEU A 146 19.92 0.74 -6.48
N THR A 147 20.73 0.09 -7.30
CA THR A 147 20.42 -1.26 -7.82
C THR A 147 20.43 -2.30 -6.70
N ASN A 148 21.42 -2.20 -5.79
CA ASN A 148 21.56 -3.09 -4.64
C ASN A 148 21.45 -2.25 -3.34
N PRO A 149 20.24 -1.87 -2.92
CA PRO A 149 20.08 -1.03 -1.74
C PRO A 149 20.38 -1.83 -0.46
N PRO A 150 21.40 -1.43 0.33
CA PRO A 150 21.87 -2.21 1.48
C PRO A 150 20.82 -2.44 2.57
N LEU A 151 19.83 -1.55 2.70
CA LEU A 151 18.72 -1.75 3.63
C LEU A 151 17.82 -2.92 3.23
N ILE A 152 17.46 -3.01 1.94
CA ILE A 152 16.62 -4.11 1.46
C ILE A 152 17.42 -5.41 1.49
N ASP A 153 18.71 -5.35 1.18
CA ASP A 153 19.62 -6.50 1.29
C ASP A 153 19.65 -7.05 2.72
N MET A 154 19.81 -6.17 3.72
CA MET A 154 19.81 -6.55 5.13
C MET A 154 18.46 -7.16 5.56
N ILE A 155 17.34 -6.51 5.23
CA ILE A 155 16.00 -7.04 5.56
C ILE A 155 15.78 -8.40 4.91
N SER A 156 16.27 -8.57 3.67
CA SER A 156 16.04 -9.79 2.91
C SER A 156 16.89 -10.97 3.36
N ASN A 157 18.07 -10.70 3.91
CA ASN A 157 18.99 -11.72 4.41
C ASN A 157 18.95 -11.87 5.94
N ASP A 158 18.05 -11.17 6.64
CA ASP A 158 17.91 -11.31 8.09
C ASP A 158 17.33 -12.70 8.43
N PRO A 159 18.03 -13.51 9.24
CA PRO A 159 17.58 -14.87 9.56
C PRO A 159 16.27 -14.92 10.35
N ILE A 160 15.94 -13.86 11.10
CA ILE A 160 14.69 -13.79 11.87
C ILE A 160 13.50 -13.44 10.97
N LEU A 161 13.75 -12.68 9.90
CA LEU A 161 12.74 -12.33 8.91
C LEU A 161 12.55 -13.41 7.84
N LEU A 162 13.33 -14.50 7.89
CA LEU A 162 13.20 -15.62 6.99
C LEU A 162 11.82 -16.28 7.13
N GLY A 163 11.04 -16.27 6.06
CA GLY A 163 9.66 -16.77 6.04
C GLY A 163 8.58 -15.73 6.37
N VAL A 164 8.97 -14.51 6.78
CA VAL A 164 8.05 -13.38 6.97
C VAL A 164 7.63 -12.83 5.61
N LYS A 165 6.35 -12.48 5.45
CA LYS A 165 5.82 -11.98 4.17
C LYS A 165 6.20 -10.52 3.99
N LEU A 166 6.97 -10.17 2.96
CA LEU A 166 7.38 -8.80 2.68
C LEU A 166 6.68 -8.28 1.42
N ILE A 167 5.94 -7.18 1.54
CA ILE A 167 5.15 -6.60 0.44
C ILE A 167 5.57 -5.15 0.23
N ALA A 168 6.02 -4.81 -0.98
CA ALA A 168 6.42 -3.45 -1.34
C ALA A 168 5.32 -2.70 -2.07
N GLU A 169 5.04 -1.47 -1.63
CA GLU A 169 4.52 -0.44 -2.53
C GLU A 169 5.69 0.15 -3.32
N ALA A 170 5.99 -0.46 -4.48
CA ALA A 170 7.20 -0.16 -5.26
C ALA A 170 7.10 1.13 -6.08
N TRP A 171 6.73 2.24 -5.43
CA TRP A 171 6.83 3.59 -5.97
C TRP A 171 7.04 4.61 -4.85
N ASP A 172 7.40 5.84 -5.21
CA ASP A 172 7.42 6.97 -4.28
C ASP A 172 6.93 8.28 -4.93
N CYS A 173 6.70 9.29 -4.08
CA CYS A 173 6.30 10.64 -4.53
C CYS A 173 7.44 11.44 -5.19
N GLY A 174 8.65 10.88 -5.30
CA GLY A 174 9.77 11.42 -6.04
C GLY A 174 9.82 10.91 -7.48
N CYS A 175 8.67 10.54 -8.04
CA CYS A 175 8.47 10.03 -9.39
C CYS A 175 9.20 8.72 -9.71
N LEU A 176 9.65 7.96 -8.71
CA LEU A 176 10.22 6.64 -8.94
C LEU A 176 9.11 5.58 -8.93
N TYR A 177 9.07 4.75 -9.97
CA TYR A 177 8.12 3.65 -10.13
C TYR A 177 8.89 2.37 -10.46
N GLN A 178 8.87 1.42 -9.54
CA GLN A 178 9.68 0.20 -9.56
C GLN A 178 8.83 -1.09 -9.60
N VAL A 179 7.53 -1.02 -9.88
CA VAL A 179 6.70 -2.22 -10.03
C VAL A 179 7.25 -3.09 -11.16
N GLY A 180 7.51 -4.36 -10.85
CA GLY A 180 8.14 -5.32 -11.74
C GLY A 180 9.67 -5.26 -11.74
N VAL A 181 10.30 -4.33 -11.03
CA VAL A 181 11.77 -4.20 -10.98
C VAL A 181 12.29 -3.87 -9.57
N PHE A 182 11.45 -4.04 -8.53
CA PHE A 182 11.87 -3.78 -7.16
C PHE A 182 12.95 -4.79 -6.74
N PRO A 183 14.04 -4.37 -6.09
CA PRO A 183 15.05 -5.27 -5.54
C PRO A 183 14.40 -6.26 -4.56
N HIS A 184 14.36 -7.55 -4.91
CA HIS A 184 13.45 -8.50 -4.26
C HIS A 184 14.09 -9.76 -3.65
N TRP A 185 15.36 -10.10 -3.96
CA TRP A 185 16.04 -11.31 -3.44
C TRP A 185 15.18 -12.60 -3.43
N GLY A 186 14.24 -12.72 -4.37
CA GLY A 186 13.25 -13.81 -4.44
C GLY A 186 12.10 -13.78 -3.42
N ILE A 187 12.15 -12.94 -2.37
CA ILE A 187 11.23 -13.03 -1.22
C ILE A 187 10.19 -11.91 -1.15
N TRP A 188 10.36 -10.81 -1.88
CA TRP A 188 9.43 -9.68 -1.86
C TRP A 188 8.27 -9.87 -2.85
N SER A 189 7.06 -9.60 -2.39
CA SER A 189 5.89 -9.36 -3.23
C SER A 189 5.68 -7.85 -3.43
N GLU A 190 4.90 -7.47 -4.43
CA GLU A 190 4.63 -6.07 -4.75
C GLU A 190 3.14 -5.80 -4.93
N LEU A 191 2.69 -4.62 -4.52
CA LEU A 191 1.37 -4.11 -4.89
C LEU A 191 1.34 -3.77 -6.39
N ASN A 192 0.51 -4.46 -7.15
CA ASN A 192 0.45 -4.29 -8.59
C ASN A 192 -0.53 -3.18 -9.00
N GLY A 193 -0.01 -1.96 -9.09
CA GLY A 193 -0.77 -0.81 -9.59
C GLY A 193 -1.20 -0.94 -11.06
N LYS A 194 -0.43 -1.66 -11.89
CA LYS A 194 -0.78 -1.91 -13.31
C LYS A 194 -2.00 -2.83 -13.43
N TYR A 195 -2.12 -3.84 -12.57
CA TYR A 195 -3.31 -4.70 -12.49
C TYR A 195 -4.54 -3.87 -12.18
N ARG A 196 -4.49 -3.04 -11.12
CA ARG A 196 -5.57 -2.14 -10.75
C ARG A 196 -6.05 -1.31 -11.93
N ASP A 197 -5.13 -0.66 -12.63
CA ASP A 197 -5.47 0.28 -13.70
C ASP A 197 -6.02 -0.44 -14.94
N THR A 198 -5.41 -1.55 -15.32
CA THR A 198 -5.82 -2.35 -16.48
C THR A 198 -7.21 -2.96 -16.29
N VAL A 199 -7.47 -3.57 -15.13
CA VAL A 199 -8.77 -4.18 -14.83
C VAL A 199 -9.87 -3.12 -14.77
N ARG A 200 -9.59 -1.93 -14.22
CA ARG A 200 -10.51 -0.78 -14.24
C ARG A 200 -10.82 -0.32 -15.66
N GLN A 201 -9.82 -0.19 -16.53
CA GLN A 201 -10.02 0.20 -17.92
C GLN A 201 -10.83 -0.84 -18.71
N PHE A 202 -10.53 -2.12 -18.53
CA PHE A 202 -11.23 -3.22 -19.19
C PHE A 202 -12.70 -3.28 -18.79
N ILE A 203 -13.01 -3.29 -17.49
CA ILE A 203 -14.39 -3.39 -17.00
C ILE A 203 -15.21 -2.14 -17.33
N LYS A 204 -14.56 -0.97 -17.40
CA LYS A 204 -15.18 0.27 -17.89
C LYS A 204 -15.55 0.19 -19.38
N GLY A 205 -14.92 -0.69 -20.15
CA GLY A 205 -15.10 -0.81 -21.59
C GLY A 205 -14.25 0.19 -22.38
N THR A 206 -12.97 0.30 -22.03
CA THR A 206 -11.99 1.13 -22.76
C THR A 206 -11.32 0.29 -23.86
N ASP A 207 -11.23 0.82 -25.08
CA ASP A 207 -10.64 0.13 -26.23
C ASP A 207 -9.17 -0.23 -25.99
N GLY A 208 -8.73 -1.38 -26.55
CA GLY A 208 -7.34 -1.82 -26.51
C GLY A 208 -6.87 -2.48 -25.19
N SER A 209 -7.74 -2.64 -24.20
CA SER A 209 -7.37 -3.17 -22.86
C SER A 209 -7.42 -4.69 -22.72
N SER A 210 -7.93 -5.43 -23.71
CA SER A 210 -8.18 -6.87 -23.60
C SER A 210 -6.91 -7.72 -23.47
N GLY A 211 -5.86 -7.41 -24.24
CA GLY A 211 -4.58 -8.13 -24.17
C GLY A 211 -3.90 -7.96 -22.81
N ALA A 212 -3.79 -6.71 -22.35
CA ALA A 212 -3.25 -6.39 -21.02
C ALA A 212 -4.08 -7.03 -19.89
N PHE A 213 -5.41 -7.10 -20.05
CA PHE A 213 -6.27 -7.78 -19.08
C PHE A 213 -6.02 -9.31 -19.05
N ALA A 214 -5.75 -9.94 -20.18
CA ALA A 214 -5.39 -11.36 -20.22
C ALA A 214 -4.06 -11.63 -19.49
N GLU A 215 -3.07 -10.74 -19.62
CA GLU A 215 -1.83 -10.81 -18.84
C GLU A 215 -2.10 -10.66 -17.33
N CYS A 216 -2.99 -9.74 -16.95
CA CYS A 216 -3.41 -9.57 -15.55
C CYS A 216 -4.05 -10.84 -14.97
N LEU A 217 -4.93 -11.51 -15.73
CA LEU A 217 -5.55 -12.78 -15.33
C LEU A 217 -4.50 -13.89 -15.11
N CYS A 218 -3.43 -13.90 -15.91
CA CYS A 218 -2.35 -14.87 -15.81
C CYS A 218 -1.31 -14.53 -14.71
N GLY A 219 -1.55 -13.51 -13.89
CA GLY A 219 -0.65 -13.12 -12.81
C GLY A 219 0.44 -12.13 -13.20
N SER A 220 0.24 -11.40 -14.31
CA SER A 220 1.18 -10.41 -14.86
C SER A 220 2.59 -10.99 -15.17
N PRO A 221 2.69 -12.04 -15.99
CA PRO A 221 4.00 -12.61 -16.38
C PRO A 221 4.93 -11.58 -17.01
N ASN A 222 4.38 -10.64 -17.78
CA ASN A 222 5.08 -9.50 -18.38
C ASN A 222 5.83 -8.60 -17.36
N LEU A 223 5.49 -8.66 -16.08
CA LEU A 223 6.16 -7.91 -15.02
C LEU A 223 7.10 -8.77 -14.17
N TYR A 224 6.70 -10.02 -13.89
CA TYR A 224 7.32 -10.82 -12.84
C TYR A 224 8.15 -12.00 -13.37
N GLN A 225 7.81 -12.55 -14.55
CA GLN A 225 8.39 -13.81 -15.04
C GLN A 225 9.86 -13.67 -15.45
N GLU A 226 10.20 -12.63 -16.23
CA GLU A 226 11.58 -12.42 -16.71
C GLU A 226 12.57 -12.17 -15.56
N GLY A 227 12.09 -11.56 -14.46
CA GLY A 227 12.86 -11.32 -13.23
C GLY A 227 12.97 -12.53 -12.29
N GLY A 228 12.56 -13.73 -12.71
CA GLY A 228 12.66 -14.95 -11.89
C GLY A 228 11.70 -15.00 -10.71
N ARG A 229 10.63 -14.19 -10.71
CA ARG A 229 9.57 -14.24 -9.69
C ARG A 229 8.43 -15.11 -10.16
N ILE A 230 7.58 -15.50 -9.21
CA ILE A 230 6.41 -16.34 -9.42
C ILE A 230 5.11 -15.53 -9.28
N PRO A 231 3.94 -16.04 -9.71
CA PRO A 231 2.67 -15.32 -9.56
C PRO A 231 2.38 -14.84 -8.14
N ARG A 232 2.87 -15.56 -7.11
CA ARG A 232 2.70 -15.18 -5.70
C ARG A 232 3.39 -13.87 -5.30
N ASN A 233 4.39 -13.42 -6.06
CA ASN A 233 5.02 -12.12 -5.85
C ASN A 233 4.12 -10.95 -6.32
N ASN A 234 3.06 -11.23 -7.07
CA ASN A 234 2.11 -10.24 -7.53
C ASN A 234 0.91 -10.12 -6.57
N VAL A 235 0.78 -8.98 -5.88
CA VAL A 235 -0.40 -8.66 -5.07
C VAL A 235 -1.39 -7.85 -5.91
N ASN A 236 -2.44 -8.53 -6.36
CA ASN A 236 -3.52 -7.94 -7.15
C ASN A 236 -4.49 -7.18 -6.24
N PHE A 237 -4.91 -6.00 -6.66
CA PHE A 237 -5.96 -5.24 -5.97
C PHE A 237 -6.73 -4.34 -6.94
N ILE A 238 -7.99 -4.07 -6.61
CA ILE A 238 -8.83 -3.13 -7.37
C ILE A 238 -8.98 -1.80 -6.64
N CYS A 239 -9.10 -1.85 -5.31
CA CYS A 239 -9.26 -0.70 -4.45
C CYS A 239 -8.34 -0.88 -3.23
N ALA A 240 -7.96 0.24 -2.64
CA ALA A 240 -7.14 0.30 -1.44
C ALA A 240 -7.73 1.37 -0.51
N HIS A 241 -7.09 1.59 0.63
CA HIS A 241 -7.47 2.69 1.51
C HIS A 241 -7.32 4.04 0.80
N ASP A 242 -6.31 4.17 -0.06
CA ASP A 242 -6.12 5.30 -0.95
C ASP A 242 -7.08 5.25 -2.14
N GLY A 243 -7.78 6.37 -2.35
CA GLY A 243 -8.74 6.54 -3.44
C GLY A 243 -10.13 6.00 -3.14
N PHE A 244 -10.81 5.52 -4.18
CA PHE A 244 -12.22 5.11 -4.11
C PHE A 244 -12.40 3.70 -3.57
N THR A 245 -13.53 3.51 -2.88
CA THR A 245 -14.09 2.18 -2.63
C THR A 245 -14.60 1.57 -3.93
N LEU A 246 -14.84 0.27 -3.92
CA LEU A 246 -15.42 -0.45 -5.06
C LEU A 246 -16.82 0.06 -5.44
N ALA A 247 -17.61 0.48 -4.46
CA ALA A 247 -18.92 1.09 -4.72
C ALA A 247 -18.77 2.46 -5.39
N ASP A 248 -17.87 3.29 -4.89
CA ASP A 248 -17.70 4.64 -5.40
C ASP A 248 -17.06 4.66 -6.80
N LEU A 249 -16.20 3.69 -7.10
CA LEU A 249 -15.59 3.49 -8.43
C LEU A 249 -16.63 3.40 -9.56
N VAL A 250 -17.81 2.84 -9.26
CA VAL A 250 -18.92 2.68 -10.22
C VAL A 250 -20.02 3.75 -10.06
N MET A 251 -19.87 4.67 -9.10
CA MET A 251 -20.85 5.71 -8.78
C MET A 251 -20.40 7.13 -9.16
N TYR A 252 -19.10 7.40 -9.15
CA TYR A 252 -18.54 8.73 -9.34
C TYR A 252 -17.49 8.77 -10.43
N ASN A 253 -17.53 9.82 -11.26
CA ASN A 253 -16.47 10.10 -12.23
C ASN A 253 -15.41 11.02 -11.63
N HIS A 254 -15.83 11.96 -10.79
CA HIS A 254 -14.95 12.95 -10.19
C HIS A 254 -14.72 12.66 -8.72
N LYS A 255 -13.58 13.13 -8.20
CA LYS A 255 -13.34 13.18 -6.75
C LYS A 255 -14.11 14.33 -6.15
N HIS A 256 -14.65 14.10 -4.96
CA HIS A 256 -15.49 15.03 -4.23
C HIS A 256 -14.86 15.29 -2.86
N ASN A 257 -13.59 15.65 -2.82
CA ASN A 257 -12.78 15.76 -1.60
C ASN A 257 -12.87 17.14 -0.93
N LEU A 258 -13.90 17.93 -1.22
CA LEU A 258 -14.04 19.29 -0.66
C LEU A 258 -14.04 19.31 0.87
N ALA A 259 -14.54 18.23 1.50
CA ALA A 259 -14.54 18.08 2.96
C ALA A 259 -13.13 17.95 3.57
N ASN A 260 -12.10 17.63 2.77
CA ASN A 260 -10.72 17.50 3.25
C ASN A 260 -10.04 18.87 3.47
N GLY A 261 -10.68 19.97 3.04
CA GLY A 261 -10.18 21.33 3.26
C GLY A 261 -9.01 21.73 2.35
N GLU A 262 -8.72 20.96 1.30
CA GLU A 262 -7.65 21.23 0.33
C GLU A 262 -8.21 21.63 -1.05
N ASP A 263 -9.40 22.23 -1.08
CA ASP A 263 -10.10 22.68 -2.30
C ASP A 263 -10.19 21.59 -3.39
N ASN A 264 -10.36 20.33 -2.99
CA ASN A 264 -10.40 19.16 -3.89
C ASN A 264 -9.10 18.93 -4.69
N LYS A 265 -7.98 19.54 -4.29
CA LYS A 265 -6.66 19.34 -4.93
C LYS A 265 -6.03 18.01 -4.52
N ASP A 266 -6.35 17.53 -3.32
CA ASP A 266 -5.86 16.28 -2.75
C ASP A 266 -6.44 15.03 -3.43
N GLY A 267 -5.67 13.92 -3.41
CA GLY A 267 -6.08 12.62 -3.95
C GLY A 267 -5.97 12.46 -5.47
N GLU A 268 -6.08 11.22 -5.94
CA GLU A 268 -5.80 10.82 -7.34
C GLU A 268 -6.87 11.32 -8.34
N SER A 269 -6.39 11.94 -9.42
CA SER A 269 -7.18 12.52 -10.51
C SER A 269 -7.45 11.54 -11.65
N HIS A 270 -6.63 10.50 -11.85
CA HIS A 270 -6.74 9.52 -12.93
C HIS A 270 -7.03 8.10 -12.44
N ASN A 271 -8.19 7.87 -11.82
CA ASN A 271 -8.58 6.57 -11.26
C ASN A 271 -9.30 5.60 -12.22
N ASN A 272 -9.35 5.86 -13.53
CA ASN A 272 -10.06 5.02 -14.52
C ASN A 272 -11.53 4.70 -14.14
N ARG A 273 -12.24 5.73 -13.67
CA ARG A 273 -13.59 5.63 -13.08
C ARG A 273 -14.71 5.62 -14.11
N TRP A 274 -15.87 5.06 -13.74
CA TRP A 274 -17.11 5.21 -14.52
C TRP A 274 -18.37 5.16 -13.66
N ASN A 275 -19.08 6.28 -13.58
CA ASN A 275 -20.33 6.42 -12.84
C ASN A 275 -21.53 5.64 -13.40
N CYS A 276 -21.33 4.85 -14.47
CA CYS A 276 -22.39 4.12 -15.16
C CYS A 276 -23.47 5.03 -15.79
N ARG A 277 -23.05 6.20 -16.31
CA ARG A 277 -23.84 7.25 -17.00
C ARG A 277 -24.49 8.33 -16.13
N GLN A 278 -24.68 8.08 -14.83
CA GLN A 278 -25.28 9.05 -13.90
C GLN A 278 -24.45 9.13 -12.63
N GLU A 279 -24.20 10.32 -12.09
CA GLU A 279 -23.32 10.49 -10.94
C GLU A 279 -24.07 10.47 -9.60
N GLY A 280 -23.48 9.81 -8.59
CA GLY A 280 -24.04 9.76 -7.24
C GLY A 280 -25.11 8.69 -7.02
N GLU A 281 -25.81 8.76 -5.90
CA GLU A 281 -26.68 7.70 -5.37
C GLU A 281 -28.10 7.67 -5.99
N PHE A 282 -28.64 8.85 -6.30
CA PHE A 282 -29.99 9.02 -6.84
C PHE A 282 -30.00 8.87 -8.36
N VAL A 283 -30.10 7.62 -8.81
CA VAL A 283 -30.04 7.27 -10.24
C VAL A 283 -31.16 6.31 -10.65
N SER A 284 -31.39 6.22 -11.96
CA SER A 284 -32.38 5.31 -12.55
C SER A 284 -32.11 3.84 -12.20
N ILE A 285 -33.17 3.01 -12.24
CA ILE A 285 -33.08 1.59 -11.89
C ILE A 285 -32.11 0.80 -12.79
N SER A 286 -32.01 1.18 -14.07
CA SER A 286 -31.07 0.58 -15.02
C SER A 286 -29.61 0.82 -14.61
N VAL A 287 -29.28 2.04 -14.17
CA VAL A 287 -27.95 2.38 -13.64
C VAL A 287 -27.66 1.61 -12.35
N LYS A 288 -28.62 1.52 -11.42
CA LYS A 288 -28.45 0.72 -10.19
C LYS A 288 -28.16 -0.75 -10.49
N ARG A 289 -28.85 -1.34 -11.48
CA ARG A 289 -28.60 -2.72 -11.93
C ARG A 289 -27.20 -2.87 -12.54
N LEU A 290 -26.79 -1.93 -13.39
CA LEU A 290 -25.45 -1.93 -13.98
C LEU A 290 -24.36 -1.86 -12.91
N ARG A 291 -24.47 -0.95 -11.93
CA ARG A 291 -23.52 -0.84 -10.82
C ARG A 291 -23.42 -2.12 -9.98
N LYS A 292 -24.56 -2.78 -9.71
CA LYS A 292 -24.58 -4.09 -9.04
C LYS A 292 -23.79 -5.14 -9.84
N ARG A 293 -23.91 -5.14 -11.18
CA ARG A 293 -23.14 -6.04 -12.05
C ARG A 293 -21.67 -5.70 -12.03
N GLN A 294 -21.30 -4.44 -12.25
CA GLN A 294 -19.89 -4.00 -12.30
C GLN A 294 -19.14 -4.34 -11.01
N ARG A 295 -19.74 -4.13 -9.83
CA ARG A 295 -19.11 -4.53 -8.55
C ARG A 295 -18.81 -6.03 -8.48
N ARG A 296 -19.73 -6.88 -8.94
CA ARG A 296 -19.51 -8.33 -9.01
C ARG A 296 -18.44 -8.68 -10.02
N THR A 297 -18.43 -8.03 -11.18
CA THR A 297 -17.41 -8.23 -12.21
C THR A 297 -16.01 -7.90 -11.68
N PHE A 298 -15.84 -6.75 -11.02
CA PHE A 298 -14.57 -6.37 -10.39
C PHE A 298 -14.10 -7.38 -9.34
N PHE A 299 -15.00 -7.75 -8.42
CA PHE A 299 -14.67 -8.71 -7.36
C PHE A 299 -14.34 -10.09 -7.94
N LEU A 300 -15.11 -10.55 -8.94
CA LEU A 300 -14.86 -11.81 -9.61
C LEU A 300 -13.49 -11.79 -10.29
N CYS A 301 -13.19 -10.77 -11.10
CA CYS A 301 -11.90 -10.63 -11.77
C CYS A 301 -10.74 -10.70 -10.79
N LEU A 302 -10.84 -10.01 -9.66
CA LEU A 302 -9.83 -10.05 -8.60
C LEU A 302 -9.60 -11.48 -8.07
N MET A 303 -10.69 -12.22 -7.82
CA MET A 303 -10.62 -13.56 -7.23
C MET A 303 -10.25 -14.66 -8.23
N VAL A 304 -10.45 -14.46 -9.54
CA VAL A 304 -10.08 -15.46 -10.57
C VAL A 304 -8.74 -15.18 -11.25
N SER A 305 -8.07 -14.08 -10.89
CA SER A 305 -6.73 -13.77 -11.42
C SER A 305 -5.66 -14.53 -10.64
N GLN A 306 -4.64 -15.04 -11.33
CA GLN A 306 -3.46 -15.62 -10.68
C GLN A 306 -2.71 -14.55 -9.88
N GLY A 307 -2.09 -14.98 -8.79
CA GLY A 307 -1.43 -14.10 -7.81
C GLY A 307 -2.23 -13.99 -6.51
N VAL A 308 -1.88 -13.00 -5.69
CA VAL A 308 -2.47 -12.84 -4.35
C VAL A 308 -3.50 -11.72 -4.37
N PRO A 309 -4.81 -12.01 -4.20
CA PRO A 309 -5.83 -10.95 -4.16
C PRO A 309 -5.83 -10.22 -2.82
N MET A 310 -5.87 -8.89 -2.86
CA MET A 310 -6.07 -8.02 -1.71
C MET A 310 -7.43 -7.30 -1.81
N ILE A 311 -8.26 -7.48 -0.78
CA ILE A 311 -9.58 -6.83 -0.66
C ILE A 311 -9.44 -5.62 0.25
N HIS A 312 -9.95 -4.47 -0.17
CA HIS A 312 -10.07 -3.32 0.72
C HIS A 312 -11.28 -3.49 1.65
N MET A 313 -11.05 -3.22 2.93
CA MET A 313 -12.05 -3.32 3.98
C MET A 313 -13.35 -2.57 3.60
N GLY A 314 -14.45 -3.31 3.60
CA GLY A 314 -15.79 -2.80 3.35
C GLY A 314 -16.23 -2.87 1.89
N ASP A 315 -15.32 -3.13 0.95
CA ASP A 315 -15.69 -3.37 -0.44
C ASP A 315 -16.60 -4.57 -0.58
N GLU A 316 -16.48 -5.58 0.29
CA GLU A 316 -17.26 -6.83 0.24
C GLU A 316 -18.76 -6.63 0.50
N TYR A 317 -19.16 -5.57 1.20
CA TYR A 317 -20.57 -5.21 1.40
C TYR A 317 -21.00 -3.97 0.60
N GLY A 318 -20.06 -3.33 -0.11
CA GLY A 318 -20.32 -2.14 -0.92
C GLY A 318 -20.26 -0.85 -0.12
N HIS A 319 -19.28 -0.73 0.77
CA HIS A 319 -18.98 0.49 1.50
C HIS A 319 -18.82 1.68 0.55
N THR A 320 -19.39 2.82 0.92
CA THR A 320 -19.23 4.10 0.22
C THR A 320 -18.64 5.11 1.18
N LYS A 321 -17.63 5.83 0.69
CA LYS A 321 -17.06 7.00 1.37
C LYS A 321 -18.02 8.20 1.26
N GLY A 322 -19.05 8.14 0.42
CA GLY A 322 -20.16 9.10 0.47
C GLY A 322 -19.74 10.56 0.34
N ARG A 323 -18.86 10.87 -0.64
CA ARG A 323 -18.19 12.18 -0.83
C ARG A 323 -17.12 12.55 0.21
N ASN A 324 -16.68 11.66 1.10
CA ASN A 324 -15.58 11.97 2.05
C ASN A 324 -14.80 10.70 2.49
N ASN A 325 -13.49 10.80 2.73
CA ASN A 325 -12.61 9.70 3.17
C ASN A 325 -12.88 9.24 4.64
N MET A 326 -14.13 8.97 5.01
CA MET A 326 -14.43 8.32 6.29
C MET A 326 -14.10 6.83 6.18
N ASN A 327 -12.88 6.48 6.55
CA ASN A 327 -12.26 5.16 6.35
C ASN A 327 -12.63 4.11 7.42
N TYR A 328 -13.68 4.32 8.24
CA TYR A 328 -14.05 3.38 9.29
C TYR A 328 -15.14 2.41 8.82
N PHE A 329 -15.05 1.16 9.28
CA PHE A 329 -16.01 0.11 8.96
C PHE A 329 -17.39 0.42 9.55
N GLN A 330 -18.42 0.36 8.72
CA GLN A 330 -19.81 0.66 9.12
C GLN A 330 -20.57 -0.65 9.32
N TRP A 331 -20.57 -1.14 10.57
CA TRP A 331 -21.18 -2.42 10.96
C TRP A 331 -22.70 -2.44 10.80
N ASP A 332 -23.37 -1.33 11.14
CA ASP A 332 -24.79 -1.09 10.90
C ASP A 332 -25.16 -1.30 9.43
N LYS A 333 -24.40 -0.69 8.51
CA LYS A 333 -24.64 -0.86 7.07
C LYS A 333 -24.35 -2.26 6.59
N LYS A 334 -23.42 -2.99 7.20
CA LYS A 334 -23.17 -4.41 6.90
C LYS A 334 -24.36 -5.26 7.35
N GLU A 335 -24.91 -5.01 8.54
CA GLU A 335 -26.03 -5.77 9.09
C GLU A 335 -27.35 -5.47 8.36
N GLU A 336 -27.60 -4.21 8.02
CA GLU A 336 -28.70 -3.79 7.15
C GLU A 336 -28.52 -4.32 5.72
N SER A 337 -27.27 -4.43 5.27
CA SER A 337 -26.84 -5.22 4.13
C SER A 337 -26.97 -6.71 4.46
N SER A 338 -28.21 -7.20 4.48
CA SER A 338 -28.56 -8.57 4.09
C SER A 338 -28.26 -8.82 2.60
N SER A 339 -27.18 -8.23 2.08
CA SER A 339 -26.99 -8.04 0.65
C SER A 339 -26.54 -9.33 0.00
N ASP A 340 -27.26 -9.68 -1.05
CA ASP A 340 -26.86 -10.64 -2.07
C ASP A 340 -25.39 -10.45 -2.52
N PHE A 341 -24.85 -9.24 -2.40
CA PHE A 341 -23.46 -8.96 -2.74
C PHE A 341 -22.45 -9.50 -1.71
N PHE A 342 -22.66 -9.31 -0.40
CA PHE A 342 -21.77 -9.90 0.60
C PHE A 342 -21.76 -11.44 0.53
N ARG A 343 -22.95 -12.03 0.30
CA ARG A 343 -23.07 -13.47 0.02
C ARG A 343 -22.26 -13.87 -1.21
N PHE A 344 -22.38 -13.13 -2.31
CA PHE A 344 -21.59 -13.35 -3.52
C PHE A 344 -20.09 -13.31 -3.24
N CYS A 345 -19.60 -12.28 -2.54
CA CYS A 345 -18.19 -12.13 -2.20
C CYS A 345 -17.68 -13.34 -1.41
N ARG A 346 -18.43 -13.76 -0.38
CA ARG A 346 -18.08 -14.94 0.42
C ARG A 346 -18.02 -16.23 -0.41
N LEU A 347 -18.99 -16.46 -1.30
CA LEU A 347 -19.01 -17.65 -2.15
C LEU A 347 -17.85 -17.68 -3.15
N VAL A 348 -17.51 -16.53 -3.73
CA VAL A 348 -16.39 -16.43 -4.68
C VAL A 348 -15.05 -16.57 -3.97
N THR A 349 -14.90 -16.04 -2.75
CA THR A 349 -13.70 -16.26 -1.94
C THR A 349 -13.54 -17.74 -1.57
N ASN A 350 -14.62 -18.44 -1.23
CA ASN A 350 -14.55 -19.89 -1.00
C ASN A 350 -14.16 -20.63 -2.29
N PHE A 351 -14.75 -20.25 -3.42
CA PHE A 351 -14.42 -20.82 -4.73
C PHE A 351 -12.93 -20.68 -5.08
N LEU A 352 -12.30 -19.53 -4.78
CA LEU A 352 -10.86 -19.34 -4.95
C LEU A 352 -10.05 -20.39 -4.16
N HIS A 353 -10.45 -20.72 -2.94
CA HIS A 353 -9.75 -21.70 -2.11
C HIS A 353 -10.00 -23.16 -2.53
N GLU A 354 -11.17 -23.45 -3.12
CA GLU A 354 -11.54 -24.80 -3.57
C GLU A 354 -11.04 -25.12 -4.98
N CYS A 355 -10.74 -24.11 -5.79
CA CYS A 355 -10.33 -24.27 -7.18
C CYS A 355 -8.80 -24.40 -7.31
N GLU A 356 -8.29 -25.61 -7.50
CA GLU A 356 -6.85 -25.88 -7.67
C GLU A 356 -6.20 -25.16 -8.85
N ALA A 357 -6.99 -24.81 -9.88
CA ALA A 357 -6.51 -24.05 -11.03
C ALA A 357 -6.20 -22.58 -10.69
N LEU A 358 -6.65 -22.08 -9.55
CA LEU A 358 -6.37 -20.74 -9.04
C LEU A 358 -5.33 -20.81 -7.92
N GLY A 359 -4.36 -19.89 -7.92
CA GLY A 359 -3.27 -19.89 -6.93
C GLY A 359 -2.10 -20.79 -7.31
N LEU A 360 -1.80 -20.88 -8.62
CA LEU A 360 -0.69 -21.66 -9.14
C LEU A 360 0.66 -21.15 -8.59
N ASN A 361 1.58 -22.08 -8.34
CA ASN A 361 2.95 -21.76 -7.94
C ASN A 361 3.76 -21.16 -9.09
N ASP A 362 3.50 -21.59 -10.33
CA ASP A 362 4.15 -21.10 -11.54
C ASP A 362 3.14 -20.39 -12.45
N PHE A 363 3.64 -19.60 -13.39
CA PHE A 363 2.79 -19.01 -14.42
C PHE A 363 2.06 -20.09 -15.24
N PRO A 364 0.79 -19.84 -15.61
CA PRO A 364 0.06 -20.76 -16.46
C PRO A 364 0.72 -20.85 -17.84
N ILE A 365 0.96 -22.07 -18.30
CA ILE A 365 1.43 -22.38 -19.65
C ILE A 365 0.31 -23.10 -20.41
N ALA A 366 0.34 -23.04 -21.75
CA ALA A 366 -0.70 -23.66 -22.60
C ALA A 366 -0.89 -25.17 -22.36
N GLU A 367 0.11 -25.86 -21.79
CA GLU A 367 0.04 -27.28 -21.43
C GLU A 367 -0.57 -27.55 -20.03
N ARG A 368 -0.69 -26.51 -19.18
CA ARG A 368 -1.22 -26.58 -17.80
C ARG A 368 -2.59 -25.92 -17.64
N LEU A 369 -3.11 -25.24 -18.67
CA LEU A 369 -4.48 -24.72 -18.76
C LEU A 369 -5.34 -25.69 -19.57
#